data_AF-A0A149QK36-F1
#
_entry.id   AF-A0A149QK36-F1
#
_cell.length_a   1.000
_cell.length_b   1.000
_cell.length_c   1.000
_cell.angle_alpha   90.00
_cell.angle_beta   90.00
_cell.angle_gamma   90.00
#
_symmetry.space_group_name_H-M   'P 1'
#
loop_
_entity.id
_entity.type
_entity.pdbx_description
1 polymer ?
#
loop_
_entity_poly.entity_id
_entity_poly.type
_entity_poly.pdbx_seq_one_letter_code
_entity_poly.pdbx_strand_id
1 'polypeptide(L)'
;MAPPNNVTIPEPCLRPVIVLETPIPGLGLRASFDQHKILFLALVHIESDTAATFTAHHSRNVLRTATGGIQIGTVVYLLAKGEAERFFQWLRTGESYPGGVN
;
A
#
# COMPACT_ATOMS: atom_id res chain seq x y z
N MET A 1 9.14 -23.58 -34.75
CA MET A 1 10.02 -22.40 -34.67
C MET A 1 9.36 -21.38 -33.76
N ALA A 2 9.84 -21.23 -32.53
CA ALA A 2 9.42 -20.17 -31.62
C ALA A 2 10.09 -18.84 -32.04
N PRO A 3 9.44 -17.67 -31.87
CA PRO A 3 10.04 -16.40 -32.21
C PRO A 3 11.22 -16.08 -31.27
N PRO A 4 12.21 -15.28 -31.73
CA PRO A 4 13.36 -14.91 -30.92
C PRO A 4 12.91 -14.00 -29.77
N ASN A 5 13.03 -14.50 -28.54
CA ASN A 5 12.62 -13.82 -27.32
C ASN A 5 13.75 -12.90 -26.84
N ASN A 6 14.07 -11.85 -27.61
CA ASN A 6 15.14 -10.88 -27.31
C ASN A 6 14.64 -9.56 -26.70
N VAL A 7 13.41 -9.53 -26.20
CA VAL A 7 12.93 -8.39 -25.42
C VAL A 7 12.96 -8.78 -23.95
N THR A 8 14.05 -8.46 -23.27
CA THR A 8 14.04 -8.37 -21.80
C THR A 8 13.17 -7.16 -21.46
N ILE A 9 11.88 -7.39 -21.25
CA ILE A 9 11.02 -6.39 -20.62
C ILE A 9 11.57 -6.27 -19.20
N PRO A 10 12.15 -5.13 -18.78
CA PRO A 10 12.54 -4.98 -17.39
C PRO A 10 11.29 -5.23 -16.56
N GLU A 11 11.35 -6.20 -15.63
CA GLU A 11 10.27 -6.42 -14.69
C GLU A 11 9.93 -5.05 -14.10
N PRO A 12 8.67 -4.59 -14.18
CA PRO A 12 8.31 -3.37 -13.51
C PRO A 12 8.58 -3.62 -12.03
N CYS A 13 9.67 -3.03 -11.50
CA CYS A 13 10.04 -3.18 -10.10
C CYS A 13 8.83 -2.73 -9.27
N LEU A 14 8.05 -3.70 -8.78
CA LEU A 14 6.90 -3.44 -7.95
C LEU A 14 7.43 -2.70 -6.73
N ARG A 15 6.80 -1.57 -6.38
CA ARG A 15 7.20 -0.87 -5.16
C ARG A 15 7.02 -1.83 -3.98
N PRO A 16 7.97 -1.86 -3.03
CA PRO A 16 7.85 -2.69 -1.86
C PRO A 16 6.51 -2.44 -1.15
N VAL A 17 5.82 -3.50 -0.77
CA VAL A 17 4.55 -3.42 -0.04
C VAL A 17 4.85 -2.86 1.35
N ILE A 18 4.02 -1.95 1.84
CA ILE A 18 4.06 -1.49 3.23
C ILE A 18 2.83 -2.01 3.97
N VAL A 19 3.02 -2.48 5.20
CA VAL A 19 1.92 -2.76 6.12
C VAL A 19 1.93 -1.69 7.20
N LEU A 20 0.80 -1.02 7.39
CA LEU A 20 0.61 0.03 8.39
C LEU A 20 -0.21 -0.51 9.54
N GLU A 21 0.16 -0.13 10.76
CA GLU A 21 -0.60 -0.52 11.94
C GLU A 21 -1.91 0.27 12.04
N THR A 22 -2.97 -0.40 12.44
CA THR A 22 -4.23 0.26 12.83
C THR A 22 -4.34 0.31 14.35
N PRO A 23 -5.23 1.14 14.92
CA PRO A 23 -5.49 1.12 16.37
C PRO A 23 -6.13 -0.18 16.86
N ILE A 24 -6.61 -1.05 15.97
CA ILE A 24 -7.22 -2.34 16.31
C ILE A 24 -6.14 -3.42 16.23
N PRO A 25 -5.81 -4.09 17.35
CA PRO A 25 -4.84 -5.19 17.34
C PRO A 25 -5.19 -6.28 16.31
N GLY A 26 -4.17 -6.79 15.62
CA GLY A 26 -4.34 -7.83 14.61
C GLY A 26 -4.84 -7.32 13.24
N LEU A 27 -5.21 -6.04 13.11
CA LEU A 27 -5.55 -5.43 11.82
C LEU A 27 -4.44 -4.49 11.33
N GLY A 28 -4.06 -4.67 10.07
CA GLY A 28 -3.12 -3.80 9.36
C GLY A 28 -3.70 -3.26 8.07
N LEU A 29 -3.25 -2.09 7.63
CA LEU A 29 -3.52 -1.58 6.28
C LEU A 29 -2.32 -1.88 5.39
N ARG A 30 -2.48 -2.85 4.49
CA ARG A 30 -1.49 -3.19 3.47
C ARG A 30 -1.66 -2.24 2.29
N ALA A 31 -0.58 -1.59 1.87
CA ALA A 31 -0.54 -0.74 0.69
C ALA A 31 0.51 -1.22 -0.30
N SER A 32 0.13 -1.25 -1.58
CA SER A 32 1.01 -1.66 -2.68
C SER A 32 0.70 -0.90 -3.96
N PHE A 33 1.60 -0.98 -4.94
CA PHE A 33 1.37 -0.49 -6.28
C PHE A 33 1.45 -1.62 -7.30
N ASP A 34 0.63 -1.55 -8.34
CA ASP A 34 0.87 -2.34 -9.55
C ASP A 34 1.84 -1.62 -10.51
N GLN A 35 2.14 -2.30 -11.62
CA GLN A 35 2.94 -1.77 -12.73
C GLN A 35 2.34 -0.51 -13.39
N HIS A 36 1.05 -0.24 -13.20
CA HIS A 36 0.34 0.92 -13.74
C HIS A 36 0.25 2.09 -12.74
N LYS A 37 0.95 2.00 -11.60
CA LYS A 37 0.94 3.00 -10.52
C LYS A 37 -0.44 3.18 -9.89
N ILE A 38 -1.28 2.14 -9.92
CA ILE A 38 -2.51 2.06 -9.15
C ILE A 38 -2.15 1.65 -7.73
N LEU A 39 -2.59 2.46 -6.77
CA LEU A 39 -2.45 2.20 -5.34
C LEU A 39 -3.53 1.23 -4.91
N PHE A 40 -3.14 0.09 -4.36
CA PHE A 40 -4.03 -0.85 -3.70
C PHE A 40 -3.94 -0.68 -2.19
N LEU A 41 -5.09 -0.65 -1.54
CA LEU A 41 -5.21 -0.60 -0.08
C LEU A 41 -6.06 -1.79 0.38
N ALA A 42 -5.51 -2.60 1.27
CA ALA A 42 -6.19 -3.75 1.84
C ALA A 42 -6.15 -3.68 3.36
N LEU A 43 -7.32 -3.63 3.99
CA LEU A 43 -7.41 -3.84 5.43
C LEU A 43 -7.33 -5.35 5.66
N VAL A 44 -6.26 -5.80 6.31
CA VAL A 44 -5.95 -7.22 6.48
C VAL A 44 -5.96 -7.61 7.94
N HIS A 45 -6.51 -8.78 8.24
CA HIS A 45 -6.22 -9.49 9.47
C HIS A 45 -4.85 -10.15 9.33
N ILE A 46 -3.89 -9.71 10.16
CA ILE A 46 -2.47 -10.02 9.99
C ILE A 46 -2.20 -11.50 10.19
N GLU A 47 -2.79 -12.12 11.22
CA GLU A 47 -2.50 -13.52 11.57
C GLU A 47 -3.01 -14.51 10.51
N SER A 48 -4.18 -14.25 9.92
CA SER A 48 -4.78 -15.14 8.92
C SER A 48 -4.53 -14.69 7.49
N ASP A 49 -3.75 -13.63 7.28
CA ASP A 49 -3.49 -12.97 6.00
C ASP A 49 -4.76 -12.75 5.14
N THR A 50 -5.87 -12.43 5.80
CA THR A 50 -7.18 -12.32 5.14
C THR A 50 -7.58 -10.86 5.01
N ALA A 51 -7.93 -10.41 3.80
CA ALA A 51 -8.41 -9.06 3.57
C ALA A 51 -9.90 -8.92 3.97
N ALA A 52 -10.18 -8.00 4.89
CA ALA A 52 -11.55 -7.58 5.23
C ALA A 52 -12.11 -6.61 4.17
N THR A 53 -11.25 -5.77 3.60
CA THR A 53 -11.59 -4.87 2.49
C THR A 53 -10.43 -4.76 1.53
N PHE A 54 -10.71 -4.52 0.24
CA PHE A 54 -9.71 -4.30 -0.79
C PHE A 54 -10.17 -3.20 -1.74
N THR A 55 -9.36 -2.17 -1.94
CA THR A 55 -9.68 -1.04 -2.82
C THR A 55 -8.51 -0.66 -3.71
N ALA A 56 -8.81 -0.07 -4.86
CA ALA A 56 -7.84 0.36 -5.87
C ALA A 56 -8.09 1.82 -6.23
N HIS A 57 -7.04 2.63 -6.23
CA HIS A 57 -7.15 4.07 -6.41
C HIS A 57 -5.91 4.70 -7.07
N HIS A 58 -6.07 5.93 -7.54
CA HIS A 58 -4.92 6.78 -7.84
C HIS A 58 -4.40 7.43 -6.56
N SER A 59 -3.10 7.32 -6.30
CA SER A 59 -2.43 7.85 -5.11
C SER A 59 -2.58 9.38 -4.94
N ARG A 60 -2.80 10.12 -6.04
CA ARG A 60 -3.06 11.57 -6.01
C ARG A 60 -4.34 11.95 -5.24
N ASN A 61 -5.23 10.99 -5.00
CA ASN A 61 -6.51 11.21 -4.31
C ASN A 61 -6.42 10.95 -2.80
N VAL A 62 -5.26 10.54 -2.27
CA VAL A 62 -5.07 10.29 -0.84
C VAL A 62 -4.95 11.63 -0.10
N LEU A 63 -5.76 11.80 0.93
CA LEU A 63 -5.70 12.95 1.83
C LEU A 63 -5.33 12.52 3.25
N ARG A 64 -4.67 13.41 4.00
CA ARG A 64 -4.50 13.25 5.45
C ARG A 64 -5.79 13.63 6.15
N THR A 65 -6.15 12.85 7.17
CA THR A 65 -7.22 13.21 8.09
C THR A 65 -6.64 13.84 9.36
N ALA A 66 -7.42 14.70 10.03
CA ALA A 66 -6.98 15.37 11.25
C ALA A 66 -6.68 14.39 12.42
N THR A 67 -7.24 13.19 12.38
CA THR A 67 -7.10 12.14 13.40
C THR A 67 -5.92 11.19 13.16
N GLY A 68 -5.01 11.51 12.23
CA GLY A 68 -3.85 10.67 11.93
C GLY A 68 -4.16 9.44 11.07
N GLY A 69 -5.33 9.41 10.41
CA GLY A 69 -5.67 8.43 9.38
C GLY A 69 -5.49 8.96 7.96
N ILE A 70 -5.84 8.14 6.97
CA ILE A 70 -5.86 8.52 5.54
C ILE A 70 -7.27 8.42 4.98
N GLN A 71 -7.61 9.34 4.09
CA GLN A 71 -8.87 9.32 3.35
C GLN A 71 -8.59 9.09 1.87
N ILE A 72 -9.44 8.27 1.24
CA ILE A 72 -9.48 8.11 -0.21
C ILE A 72 -10.92 7.92 -0.69
N GLY A 73 -11.38 8.88 -1.51
CA GLY A 73 -12.80 8.96 -1.85
C GLY A 73 -13.67 9.07 -0.59
N THR A 74 -14.57 8.11 -0.42
CA THR A 74 -15.50 8.03 0.73
C THR A 74 -14.98 7.15 1.87
N VAL A 75 -13.81 6.53 1.73
CA VAL A 75 -13.24 5.61 2.72
C VAL A 75 -12.21 6.34 3.58
N VAL A 76 -12.25 6.11 4.88
CA VAL A 76 -11.26 6.61 5.85
C VAL A 76 -10.66 5.43 6.59
N TYR A 77 -9.34 5.31 6.57
CA TYR A 77 -8.58 4.35 7.37
C TYR A 77 -7.94 5.05 8.55
N LEU A 78 -8.32 4.65 9.77
CA LEU A 78 -7.65 5.09 10.99
C LEU A 78 -6.38 4.27 11.17
N LEU A 79 -5.27 4.96 11.39
CA LEU A 79 -3.96 4.34 11.55
C LEU A 79 -3.43 4.60 12.96
N ALA A 80 -2.51 3.75 13.42
CA ALA A 80 -1.81 3.96 14.67
C ALA A 80 -0.94 5.24 14.59
N LYS A 81 -0.51 5.73 15.76
CA LYS A 81 0.25 6.97 15.86
C LYS A 81 1.54 6.89 15.02
N GLY A 82 1.72 7.83 14.08
CA GLY A 82 2.89 7.92 13.22
C GLY A 82 2.77 7.19 11.87
N GLU A 83 1.81 6.28 11.74
CA GLU A 83 1.64 5.44 10.55
C GLU A 83 1.19 6.22 9.32
N ALA A 84 0.36 7.25 9.48
CA ALA A 84 0.03 8.13 8.37
C ALA A 84 1.28 8.83 7.83
N GLU A 85 2.18 9.31 8.68
CA GLU A 85 3.44 9.93 8.22
C GLU A 85 4.29 8.92 7.45
N ARG A 86 4.43 7.71 8.00
CA ARG A 86 5.15 6.59 7.36
C ARG A 86 4.57 6.25 5.99
N PHE A 87 3.24 6.23 5.85
CA PHE A 87 2.56 6.01 4.58
C PHE A 87 2.85 7.11 3.55
N PHE A 88 2.76 8.38 3.93
CA PHE A 88 3.04 9.48 3.00
C PHE A 88 4.52 9.57 2.64
N GLN A 89 5.42 9.17 3.54
CA GLN A 89 6.83 8.99 3.23
C GLN A 89 7.02 7.88 2.18
N TRP A 90 6.42 6.70 2.40
CA TRP A 90 6.44 5.60 1.44
C TRP A 90 5.85 5.99 0.07
N LEU A 91 4.74 6.75 0.04
CA LEU A 91 4.18 7.26 -1.21
C LEU A 91 5.20 8.12 -1.99
N ARG A 92 5.98 8.93 -1.28
CA ARG A 92 6.98 9.85 -1.85
C ARG A 92 8.24 9.12 -2.31
N THR A 93 8.81 8.26 -1.46
CA THR A 93 10.15 7.68 -1.66
C THR A 93 10.10 6.27 -2.23
N GLY A 94 9.00 5.55 -2.06
CA GLY A 94 8.91 4.11 -2.34
C GLY A 94 9.64 3.25 -1.31
N GLU A 95 10.22 3.85 -0.27
CA GLU A 95 10.91 3.12 0.79
C GLU A 95 9.89 2.59 1.80
N SER A 96 9.99 1.30 2.11
CA SER A 96 9.07 0.59 2.99
C SER A 96 9.68 0.28 4.37
N TYR A 97 10.89 0.75 4.64
CA TYR A 97 11.56 0.56 5.93
C TYR A 97 10.80 1.27 7.08
N PRO A 98 10.66 0.66 8.27
CA PRO A 98 11.20 -0.64 8.69
C PRO A 98 10.32 -1.88 8.42
N GLY A 99 9.19 -1.77 7.71
CA GLY A 99 8.14 -2.82 7.68
C GLY A 99 7.78 -3.37 6.30
N GLY A 100 8.65 -3.22 5.31
CA GLY A 100 8.36 -3.56 3.94
C GLY A 100 8.60 -5.02 3.57
N VAL A 101 7.70 -5.60 2.78
CA VAL A 101 7.94 -6.88 2.09
C VAL A 101 8.09 -6.62 0.59
N ASN A 102 9.12 -7.21 -0.02
CA ASN A 102 9.31 -7.21 -1.47
C ASN A 102 8.39 -8.24 -2.11
#